data_AF-A0A8H8DH80-F1
#
_entry.id   AF-A0A8H8DH80-F1
#
_cell.length_a   1.000
_cell.length_b   1.000
_cell.length_c   1.000
_cell.angle_alpha   90.00
_cell.angle_beta   90.00
_cell.angle_gamma   90.00
#
_symmetry.space_group_name_H-M   'P 1'
#
loop_
_entity.id
_entity.type
_entity.pdbx_description
1 polymer ?
#
loop_
_entity_poly.entity_id
_entity_poly.type
_entity_poly.pdbx_seq_one_letter_code
_entity_poly.pdbx_strand_id
1 'polypeptide(L)'
;MEALAGVQEALCPIRLDIDTEDMKLRDTFMWNVNEQHLTPEQFAEILCDDLDIPPDQFVAPIAESIKGQVDEYEALQSIYLGEDEDLEYRTTIELDLHLGSVHYCDRFEWDLASSWPTPEGFARQLCADLGVGGEFVNCIAHALHEQLYRHRKEKILRLEETDEQEEEHPPLESVFRPPIEAERWSPLMELLSPDALEKALLEKERGLR
;
A
#
# COMPACT_ATOMS: atom_id res chain seq x y z
N MET A 1 -12.56 -14.68 22.63
CA MET A 1 -11.71 -14.77 21.43
C MET A 1 -12.51 -15.01 20.14
N GLU A 2 -13.71 -15.59 20.17
CA GLU A 2 -14.53 -15.84 18.95
C GLU A 2 -15.32 -14.62 18.40
N ALA A 3 -15.32 -13.47 19.07
CA ALA A 3 -16.19 -12.35 18.70
C ALA A 3 -15.61 -11.39 17.64
N LEU A 4 -14.32 -11.47 17.31
CA LEU A 4 -13.64 -10.54 16.40
C LEU A 4 -13.53 -11.06 14.95
N ALA A 5 -13.69 -12.36 14.73
CA ALA A 5 -13.61 -12.96 13.38
C ALA A 5 -14.76 -12.55 12.44
N GLY A 6 -15.73 -11.76 12.93
CA GLY A 6 -16.85 -11.23 12.15
C GLY A 6 -16.82 -9.70 11.97
N VAL A 7 -15.82 -9.00 12.51
CA VAL A 7 -15.66 -7.56 12.28
C VAL A 7 -14.88 -7.40 10.98
N GLN A 8 -15.39 -6.57 10.07
CA GLN A 8 -14.72 -6.29 8.80
C GLN A 8 -13.36 -5.64 9.10
N GLU A 9 -12.31 -6.25 8.58
CA GLU A 9 -10.94 -5.77 8.74
C GLU A 9 -10.79 -4.47 7.95
N ALA A 10 -10.43 -3.38 8.64
CA ALA A 10 -10.14 -2.09 8.03
C ALA A 10 -8.62 -1.92 8.06
N LEU A 11 -7.96 -2.32 6.96
CA LEU A 11 -6.51 -2.39 6.90
C LEU A 11 -5.92 -1.07 6.38
N CYS A 12 -5.17 -0.40 7.24
CA CYS A 12 -4.41 0.81 6.95
C CYS A 12 -2.95 0.44 6.63
N PRO A 13 -2.40 0.82 5.46
CA PRO A 13 -0.99 0.65 5.17
C PRO A 13 -0.17 1.65 6.00
N ILE A 14 0.65 1.15 6.93
CA ILE A 14 1.56 1.97 7.73
C ILE A 14 2.94 1.94 7.11
N ARG A 15 3.57 3.11 7.02
CA ARG A 15 4.99 3.25 6.70
C ARG A 15 5.71 3.99 7.83
N LEU A 16 6.76 3.37 8.35
CA LEU A 16 7.68 3.99 9.30
C LEU A 16 8.93 4.44 8.54
N ASP A 17 9.32 5.70 8.73
CA ASP A 17 10.62 6.24 8.30
C ASP A 17 11.11 7.17 9.42
N ILE A 18 11.77 6.58 10.41
CA ILE A 18 12.23 7.27 11.62
C ILE A 18 13.75 7.32 11.58
N ASP A 19 14.28 8.54 11.59
CA ASP A 19 15.72 8.84 11.56
C ASP A 19 16.13 9.41 12.92
N THR A 20 16.95 8.67 13.67
CA THR A 20 17.60 9.16 14.90
C THR A 20 19.08 9.43 14.63
N GLU A 21 19.78 10.04 15.58
CA GLU A 21 21.21 10.36 15.39
C GLU A 21 22.07 9.13 15.10
N ASP A 22 21.66 7.95 15.61
CA ASP A 22 22.44 6.72 15.54
C ASP A 22 21.87 5.68 14.57
N MET A 23 20.57 5.68 14.30
CA MET A 23 19.89 4.62 13.55
C MET A 23 18.72 5.10 12.70
N LYS A 24 18.44 4.36 11.62
CA LYS A 24 17.29 4.56 10.76
C LYS A 24 16.40 3.34 10.83
N LEU A 25 15.15 3.54 11.23
CA LEU A 25 14.12 2.52 11.21
C LEU A 25 13.19 2.77 10.03
N ARG A 26 13.21 1.86 9.07
CA ARG A 26 12.27 1.85 7.95
C ARG A 26 11.53 0.53 7.92
N ASP A 27 10.22 0.61 8.02
CA ASP A 27 9.36 -0.57 8.02
C ASP A 27 8.00 -0.26 7.38
N THR A 28 7.34 -1.30 6.89
CA THR A 28 6.02 -1.22 6.25
C THR A 28 5.19 -2.42 6.65
N PHE A 29 3.98 -2.17 7.15
CA PHE A 29 3.05 -3.22 7.58
C PHE A 29 1.60 -2.74 7.46
N MET A 30 0.66 -3.67 7.59
CA MET A 30 -0.77 -3.35 7.62
C MET A 30 -1.25 -3.28 9.07
N TRP A 31 -1.94 -2.21 9.44
CA TRP A 31 -2.57 -2.04 10.75
C TRP A 31 -4.08 -2.17 10.62
N ASN A 32 -4.71 -3.01 11.44
CA ASN A 32 -6.16 -3.05 11.53
C ASN A 32 -6.64 -1.87 12.38
N VAL A 33 -7.37 -0.94 11.78
CA VAL A 33 -7.95 0.22 12.47
C VAL A 33 -8.90 -0.20 13.59
N ASN A 34 -9.57 -1.35 13.42
CA ASN A 34 -10.47 -1.92 14.41
C ASN A 34 -9.74 -2.74 15.50
N GLU A 35 -8.41 -2.65 15.61
CA GLU A 35 -7.62 -3.35 16.63
C GLU A 35 -7.91 -2.78 18.04
N GLN A 36 -8.21 -3.67 18.99
CA GLN A 36 -8.64 -3.29 20.36
C GLN A 36 -7.73 -3.88 21.45
N HIS A 37 -6.82 -4.80 21.09
CA HIS A 37 -6.01 -5.55 22.05
C HIS A 37 -4.54 -5.18 22.01
N LEU A 38 -4.06 -4.59 20.93
CA LEU A 38 -2.68 -4.13 20.79
C LEU A 38 -2.67 -2.63 20.54
N THR A 39 -2.17 -1.85 21.51
CA THR A 39 -2.01 -0.41 21.30
C THR A 39 -0.76 -0.12 20.45
N PRO A 40 -0.71 1.02 19.74
CA PRO A 40 0.48 1.42 19.01
C PRO A 40 1.75 1.47 19.87
N GLU A 41 1.64 1.84 21.16
CA GLU A 41 2.77 1.82 22.09
C GLU A 41 3.24 0.40 22.40
N GLN A 42 2.31 -0.53 22.65
CA GLN A 42 2.64 -1.93 22.90
C GLN A 42 3.29 -2.57 21.67
N PHE A 43 2.76 -2.28 20.47
CA PHE A 43 3.38 -2.70 19.23
C PHE A 43 4.79 -2.11 19.07
N ALA A 44 4.96 -0.82 19.37
CA ALA A 44 6.25 -0.16 19.28
C ALA A 44 7.28 -0.75 20.27
N GLU A 45 6.87 -1.10 21.49
CA GLU A 45 7.72 -1.79 22.48
C GLU A 45 8.16 -3.16 21.97
N ILE A 46 7.23 -3.96 21.42
CA ILE A 46 7.52 -5.27 20.84
C ILE A 46 8.48 -5.14 19.65
N LEU A 47 8.22 -4.20 18.74
CA LEU A 47 9.08 -3.94 17.59
C LEU A 47 10.49 -3.50 18.03
N CYS A 48 10.60 -2.70 19.10
CA CYS A 48 11.90 -2.31 19.63
C CYS A 48 12.67 -3.49 20.24
N ASP A 49 11.98 -4.39 20.93
CA ASP A 49 12.56 -5.62 21.49
C ASP A 49 13.01 -6.58 20.39
N ASP A 50 12.17 -6.81 19.37
CA ASP A 50 12.46 -7.71 18.25
C ASP A 50 13.65 -7.26 17.40
N LEU A 51 13.84 -5.94 17.26
CA LEU A 51 14.93 -5.35 16.48
C LEU A 51 16.17 -5.00 17.32
N ASP A 52 16.17 -5.27 18.63
CA ASP A 52 17.22 -4.90 19.58
C ASP A 52 17.57 -3.38 19.53
N ILE A 53 16.57 -2.49 19.41
CA ILE A 53 16.76 -1.02 19.31
C ILE A 53 16.35 -0.27 20.58
N PRO A 54 16.91 0.92 20.88
CA PRO A 54 16.64 1.65 22.11
C PRO A 54 15.16 2.10 22.22
N PRO A 55 14.36 1.57 23.15
CA PRO A 55 12.93 1.89 23.22
C PRO A 55 12.67 3.35 23.59
N ASP A 56 13.56 3.97 24.38
CA ASP A 56 13.44 5.37 24.79
C ASP A 56 13.44 6.35 23.62
N GLN A 57 14.05 5.98 22.49
CA GLN A 57 14.16 6.83 21.30
C GLN A 57 13.09 6.53 20.26
N PHE A 58 12.65 5.28 20.15
CA PHE A 58 11.81 4.82 19.04
C PHE A 58 10.34 4.60 19.41
N VAL A 59 10.02 4.23 20.66
CA VAL A 59 8.64 3.86 21.04
C VAL A 59 7.65 5.00 20.79
N ALA A 60 7.96 6.21 21.27
CA ALA A 60 7.07 7.36 21.09
C ALA A 60 6.93 7.77 19.61
N PRO A 61 7.99 7.94 18.82
CA PRO A 61 7.87 8.24 17.38
C PRO A 61 7.11 7.17 16.58
N ILE A 62 7.31 5.88 16.86
CA ILE A 62 6.57 4.79 16.20
C ILE A 62 5.09 4.91 16.52
N ALA A 63 4.74 5.02 17.81
CA ALA A 63 3.35 5.09 18.23
C ALA A 63 2.63 6.34 17.66
N GLU A 64 3.29 7.50 17.65
CA GLU A 64 2.76 8.73 17.04
C GLU A 64 2.58 8.58 15.53
N SER A 65 3.53 7.96 14.84
CA SER A 65 3.45 7.72 13.39
C SER A 65 2.29 6.79 13.02
N ILE A 66 2.08 5.71 13.78
CA ILE A 66 0.96 4.78 13.57
C ILE A 66 -0.37 5.51 13.78
N LYS A 67 -0.53 6.21 14.92
CA LYS A 67 -1.77 6.92 15.24
C LYS A 67 -2.11 7.98 14.19
N GLY A 68 -1.14 8.80 13.80
CA GLY A 68 -1.36 9.83 12.79
C GLY A 68 -1.81 9.27 11.44
N GLN A 69 -1.20 8.18 10.99
CA GLN A 69 -1.60 7.51 9.75
C GLN A 69 -2.98 6.86 9.85
N VAL A 70 -3.32 6.25 10.99
CA VAL A 70 -4.63 5.65 11.24
C VAL A 70 -5.73 6.73 11.28
N ASP A 71 -5.51 7.82 12.00
CA ASP A 71 -6.47 8.93 12.11
C ASP A 71 -6.74 9.56 10.73
N GLU A 72 -5.70 9.75 9.92
CA GLU A 72 -5.83 10.26 8.55
C GLU A 72 -6.62 9.26 7.68
N TYR A 73 -6.35 7.97 7.83
CA TYR A 73 -7.03 6.91 7.10
C TYR A 73 -8.53 6.82 7.42
N GLU A 74 -8.90 6.88 8.70
CA GLU A 74 -10.29 6.90 9.14
C GLU A 74 -11.04 8.12 8.61
N ALA A 75 -10.40 9.30 8.64
CA ALA A 75 -11.00 10.52 8.13
C ALA A 75 -11.34 10.40 6.63
N LEU A 76 -10.45 9.82 5.82
CA LEU A 76 -10.70 9.62 4.39
C LEU A 76 -11.74 8.53 4.13
N GLN A 77 -11.71 7.41 4.87
CA GLN A 77 -12.73 6.36 4.70
C GLN A 77 -14.14 6.87 4.98
N SER A 78 -14.30 7.70 6.01
CA SER A 78 -15.61 8.28 6.36
C SER A 78 -16.18 9.19 5.25
N ILE A 79 -15.34 9.79 4.42
CA ILE A 79 -15.77 10.64 3.30
C ILE A 79 -16.17 9.77 2.09
N TYR A 80 -15.41 8.69 1.83
CA TYR A 80 -15.60 7.85 0.64
C TYR A 80 -16.86 6.95 0.72
N LEU A 81 -17.31 6.57 1.92
CA LEU A 81 -18.55 5.80 2.13
C LEU A 81 -19.84 6.61 1.86
N GLY A 82 -19.71 7.89 1.48
CA GLY A 82 -20.81 8.84 1.40
C GLY A 82 -21.70 8.71 0.16
N GLU A 83 -21.16 8.54 -1.04
CA GLU A 83 -21.94 8.78 -2.26
C GLU A 83 -21.50 7.86 -3.43
N ASP A 84 -22.50 7.16 -3.99
CA ASP A 84 -22.53 6.42 -5.26
C ASP A 84 -21.75 5.09 -5.40
N GLU A 85 -22.40 4.00 -5.01
CA GLU A 85 -22.02 2.60 -5.37
C GLU A 85 -22.05 2.33 -6.90
N ASP A 86 -22.60 3.25 -7.70
CA ASP A 86 -22.83 3.08 -9.14
C ASP A 86 -21.73 3.71 -10.03
N LEU A 87 -20.72 4.36 -9.45
CA LEU A 87 -19.66 5.02 -10.21
C LEU A 87 -18.41 4.13 -10.32
N GLU A 88 -18.13 3.66 -11.53
CA GLU A 88 -16.93 2.90 -11.85
C GLU A 88 -15.71 3.84 -11.77
N TYR A 89 -14.94 3.76 -10.68
CA TYR A 89 -13.75 4.58 -10.49
C TYR A 89 -12.51 3.76 -10.77
N ARG A 90 -12.22 3.62 -12.06
CA ARG A 90 -11.01 2.94 -12.48
C ARG A 90 -9.80 3.83 -12.29
N THR A 91 -8.78 3.31 -11.62
CA THR A 91 -7.44 3.90 -11.55
C THR A 91 -6.42 2.93 -12.11
N THR A 92 -5.28 3.45 -12.54
CA THR A 92 -4.13 2.62 -12.93
C THR A 92 -3.19 2.47 -11.73
N ILE A 93 -2.92 1.23 -11.34
CA ILE A 93 -1.92 0.89 -10.33
C ILE A 93 -0.62 0.52 -11.03
N GLU A 94 0.49 1.07 -10.55
CA GLU A 94 1.84 0.77 -11.03
C GLU A 94 2.69 0.25 -9.88
N LEU A 95 2.97 -1.05 -9.86
CA LEU A 95 3.80 -1.68 -8.84
C LEU A 95 5.26 -1.70 -9.30
N ASP A 96 6.15 -1.13 -8.48
CA ASP A 96 7.60 -1.24 -8.61
C ASP A 96 8.17 -1.69 -7.25
N LEU A 97 8.46 -2.98 -7.14
CA LEU A 97 8.84 -3.64 -5.90
C LEU A 97 10.23 -4.26 -6.03
N HIS A 98 11.07 -3.97 -5.04
CA HIS A 98 12.40 -4.56 -4.91
C HIS A 98 12.40 -5.44 -3.66
N LEU A 99 12.51 -6.75 -3.85
CA LEU A 99 12.41 -7.76 -2.78
C LEU A 99 13.62 -8.69 -2.86
N GLY A 100 14.58 -8.49 -1.96
CA GLY A 100 15.88 -9.15 -2.03
C GLY A 100 16.55 -8.88 -3.37
N SER A 101 16.85 -9.94 -4.13
CA SER A 101 17.45 -9.85 -5.47
C SER A 101 16.41 -9.80 -6.61
N VAL A 102 15.12 -9.73 -6.32
CA VAL A 102 14.05 -9.72 -7.33
C VAL A 102 13.52 -8.30 -7.48
N HIS A 103 13.40 -7.86 -8.73
CA HIS A 103 12.69 -6.66 -9.12
C HIS A 103 11.40 -7.06 -9.82
N TYR A 104 10.28 -6.60 -9.29
CA TYR A 104 8.95 -6.86 -9.82
C TYR A 104 8.31 -5.55 -10.27
N CYS A 105 7.99 -5.47 -11.56
CA CYS A 105 7.28 -4.36 -12.18
C CYS A 105 5.96 -4.85 -12.76
N ASP A 106 4.86 -4.20 -12.43
CA ASP A 106 3.56 -4.54 -12.98
C ASP A 106 2.67 -3.31 -13.08
N ARG A 107 1.72 -3.35 -14.01
CA ARG A 107 0.76 -2.29 -14.23
C ARG A 107 -0.59 -2.90 -14.57
N PHE A 108 -1.61 -2.56 -13.79
CA PHE A 108 -2.97 -3.04 -13.99
C PHE A 108 -4.00 -1.98 -13.61
N GLU A 109 -5.23 -2.17 -14.10
CA GLU A 109 -6.35 -1.28 -13.78
C GLU A 109 -7.07 -1.83 -12.55
N TRP A 110 -7.44 -0.93 -11.63
CA TRP A 110 -8.14 -1.27 -10.41
C TRP A 110 -9.36 -0.37 -10.23
N ASP A 111 -10.50 -0.96 -9.87
CA ASP A 111 -11.70 -0.21 -9.53
C ASP A 111 -11.73 0.11 -8.03
N LEU A 112 -11.73 1.40 -7.69
CA LEU A 112 -11.71 1.89 -6.31
C LEU A 112 -13.03 1.68 -5.58
N ALA A 113 -14.14 1.57 -6.31
CA ALA A 113 -15.49 1.37 -5.78
C ALA A 113 -15.75 -0.12 -5.47
N SER A 114 -15.09 -1.03 -6.20
CA SER A 114 -15.26 -2.45 -5.96
C SER A 114 -14.66 -2.90 -4.63
N SER A 115 -15.46 -3.63 -3.84
CA SER A 115 -15.01 -4.32 -2.62
C SER A 115 -14.35 -5.68 -2.90
N TRP A 116 -14.35 -6.14 -4.17
CA TRP A 116 -13.75 -7.41 -4.57
C TRP A 116 -13.07 -7.31 -5.96
N PRO A 117 -11.85 -7.85 -6.14
CA PRO A 117 -11.01 -8.58 -5.18
C PRO A 117 -10.43 -7.68 -4.08
N THR A 118 -10.10 -8.25 -2.92
CA THR A 118 -9.31 -7.52 -1.91
C THR A 118 -7.83 -7.49 -2.32
N PRO A 119 -7.06 -6.46 -1.92
CA PRO A 119 -5.62 -6.39 -2.19
C PRO A 119 -4.84 -7.65 -1.78
N GLU A 120 -5.17 -8.26 -0.63
CA GLU A 120 -4.55 -9.49 -0.14
C GLU A 120 -4.94 -10.70 -0.98
N GLY A 121 -6.20 -10.75 -1.44
CA GLY A 121 -6.70 -11.79 -2.34
C GLY A 121 -5.98 -11.75 -3.67
N PHE A 122 -5.86 -10.56 -4.26
CA PHE A 122 -5.12 -10.32 -5.48
C PHE A 122 -3.64 -10.67 -5.33
N ALA A 123 -2.97 -10.13 -4.30
CA ALA A 123 -1.55 -10.39 -4.05
C ALA A 123 -1.25 -11.88 -3.88
N ARG A 124 -2.11 -12.63 -3.17
CA ARG A 124 -1.94 -14.08 -2.99
C ARG A 124 -2.08 -14.84 -4.31
N GLN A 125 -3.05 -14.49 -5.13
CA GLN A 125 -3.24 -15.12 -6.44
C GLN A 125 -2.06 -14.81 -7.38
N LEU A 126 -1.64 -13.55 -7.44
CA LEU A 126 -0.51 -13.11 -8.24
C LEU A 126 0.79 -13.82 -7.86
N CYS A 127 1.08 -13.93 -6.56
CA CYS A 127 2.23 -14.69 -6.06
C CYS A 127 2.14 -16.18 -6.42
N ALA A 128 0.96 -16.78 -6.34
CA ALA A 128 0.75 -18.17 -6.73
C ALA A 128 1.01 -18.40 -8.23
N ASP A 129 0.61 -17.45 -9.08
CA ASP A 129 0.80 -17.53 -10.53
C ASP A 129 2.26 -17.31 -10.94
N LEU A 130 2.97 -16.42 -10.23
CA LEU A 130 4.39 -16.14 -10.44
C LEU A 130 5.32 -17.19 -9.81
N GLY A 131 4.79 -18.06 -8.95
CA GLY A 131 5.58 -19.04 -8.20
C GLY A 131 6.49 -18.41 -7.14
N VAL A 132 6.17 -17.19 -6.69
CA VAL A 132 6.86 -16.50 -5.59
C VAL A 132 6.01 -16.53 -4.33
N GLY A 133 6.64 -16.44 -3.17
CA GLY A 133 5.94 -16.53 -1.89
C GLY A 133 6.71 -15.85 -0.77
N GLY A 134 6.20 -15.95 0.45
CA GLY A 134 6.78 -15.25 1.60
C GLY A 134 6.40 -13.77 1.60
N GLU A 135 7.40 -12.89 1.70
CA GLU A 135 7.23 -11.44 1.86
C GLU A 135 6.54 -10.74 0.68
N PHE A 136 6.59 -11.32 -0.52
CA PHE A 136 5.98 -10.76 -1.74
C PHE A 136 4.49 -10.47 -1.57
N VAL A 137 3.74 -11.38 -0.94
CA VAL A 137 2.30 -11.20 -0.74
C VAL A 137 2.02 -9.95 0.09
N ASN A 138 2.78 -9.77 1.18
CA ASN A 138 2.61 -8.65 2.09
C ASN A 138 3.04 -7.33 1.42
N CYS A 139 4.17 -7.33 0.72
CA CYS A 139 4.67 -6.14 0.05
C CYS A 139 3.76 -5.69 -1.10
N ILE A 140 3.23 -6.62 -1.90
CA ILE A 140 2.25 -6.30 -2.96
C ILE A 140 0.96 -5.76 -2.34
N ALA A 141 0.43 -6.42 -1.30
CA ALA A 141 -0.80 -5.97 -0.64
C ALA A 141 -0.64 -4.58 -0.03
N HIS A 142 0.47 -4.33 0.66
CA HIS A 142 0.79 -3.01 1.24
C HIS A 142 0.91 -1.93 0.16
N ALA A 143 1.69 -2.18 -0.89
CA ALA A 143 1.88 -1.21 -1.98
C ALA A 143 0.57 -0.89 -2.70
N LEU A 144 -0.29 -1.90 -2.87
CA LEU A 144 -1.62 -1.72 -3.45
C LEU A 144 -2.49 -0.86 -2.52
N HIS A 145 -2.60 -1.19 -1.23
CA HIS A 145 -3.32 -0.37 -0.26
C HIS A 145 -2.84 1.08 -0.21
N GLU A 146 -1.52 1.30 -0.27
CA GLU A 146 -0.95 2.65 -0.28
C GLU A 146 -1.35 3.44 -1.53
N GLN A 147 -1.33 2.82 -2.71
CA GLN A 147 -1.76 3.48 -3.94
C GLN A 147 -3.27 3.73 -3.95
N LEU A 148 -4.08 2.78 -3.50
CA LEU A 148 -5.54 2.95 -3.37
C LEU A 148 -5.87 4.09 -2.40
N TYR A 149 -5.15 4.17 -1.27
CA TYR A 149 -5.27 5.26 -0.32
C TYR A 149 -4.91 6.61 -0.94
N ARG A 150 -3.78 6.69 -1.65
CA ARG A 150 -3.34 7.91 -2.35
C ARG A 150 -4.37 8.39 -3.38
N HIS A 151 -4.86 7.49 -4.22
CA HIS A 151 -5.87 7.83 -5.23
C HIS A 151 -7.20 8.28 -4.62
N ARG A 152 -7.62 7.67 -3.50
CA ARG A 152 -8.81 8.14 -2.76
C ARG A 152 -8.61 9.55 -2.21
N LYS A 153 -7.44 9.84 -1.64
CA LYS A 153 -7.08 11.17 -1.15
C LYS A 153 -7.06 12.22 -2.25
N GLU A 154 -6.38 11.94 -3.36
CA GLU A 154 -6.30 12.83 -4.52
C GLU A 154 -7.69 13.13 -5.10
N LYS A 155 -8.57 12.13 -5.17
CA LYS A 155 -9.96 12.31 -5.60
C LYS A 155 -10.71 13.27 -4.68
N ILE A 156 -10.64 13.07 -3.36
CA ILE A 156 -11.33 13.93 -2.38
C ILE A 156 -10.85 15.38 -2.52
N LEU A 157 -9.54 15.60 -2.58
CA LEU A 157 -8.96 16.95 -2.76
C LEU A 157 -9.43 17.59 -4.07
N ARG A 158 -9.50 16.83 -5.17
CA ARG A 158 -9.96 17.35 -6.47
C ARG A 158 -11.45 17.72 -6.48
N LEU A 159 -12.28 16.99 -5.73
CA LEU A 159 -13.70 17.31 -5.55
C LEU A 159 -13.91 18.60 -4.76
N GLU A 160 -13.00 18.95 -3.85
CA GLU A 160 -13.07 20.21 -3.08
C GLU A 160 -12.63 21.44 -3.90
N GLU A 161 -11.74 21.25 -4.88
CA GLU A 161 -11.13 22.34 -5.66
C GLU A 161 -11.89 22.70 -6.95
N THR A 162 -12.72 21.79 -7.48
CA THR A 162 -13.37 21.96 -8.78
C THR A 162 -14.83 21.49 -8.75
N ASP A 163 -15.78 22.41 -8.98
CA ASP A 163 -17.19 22.11 -9.33
C ASP A 163 -17.32 21.43 -10.73
N GLU A 164 -16.20 21.20 -11.41
CA GLU A 164 -16.13 20.62 -12.74
C GLU A 164 -15.99 19.09 -12.63
N GLN A 165 -17.12 18.41 -12.77
CA GLN A 165 -17.17 17.00 -13.16
C GLN A 165 -16.46 16.86 -14.51
N GLU A 166 -15.25 16.30 -14.54
CA GLU A 166 -14.73 15.42 -15.61
C GLU A 166 -13.20 15.24 -15.52
N GLU A 167 -12.79 14.04 -15.15
CA GLU A 167 -11.85 13.19 -15.89
C GLU A 167 -12.26 11.76 -15.55
N GLU A 168 -13.48 11.38 -15.97
CA GLU A 168 -13.80 9.95 -16.06
C GLU A 168 -12.83 9.38 -17.09
N HIS A 169 -12.13 8.30 -16.73
CA HIS A 169 -11.43 7.52 -17.74
C HIS A 169 -12.42 7.25 -18.88
N PRO A 170 -12.03 7.49 -20.15
CA PRO A 170 -12.96 7.31 -21.25
C PRO A 170 -13.53 5.89 -21.16
N PRO A 171 -14.85 5.73 -21.38
CA PRO A 171 -15.49 4.43 -21.25
C PRO A 171 -14.76 3.42 -22.12
N LEU A 172 -14.64 2.18 -21.64
CA LEU A 172 -13.97 1.13 -22.41
C LEU A 172 -14.65 0.93 -23.77
N GLU A 173 -13.99 1.40 -24.82
CA GLU A 173 -14.47 1.20 -26.19
C GLU A 173 -14.27 -0.25 -26.67
N SER A 174 -13.31 -0.97 -26.07
CA SER A 174 -12.91 -2.32 -26.46
C SER A 174 -12.45 -3.12 -25.25
N VAL A 175 -12.78 -4.42 -25.25
CA VAL A 175 -12.27 -5.42 -24.29
C VAL A 175 -10.82 -5.81 -24.60
N PHE A 176 -10.37 -5.64 -25.84
CA PHE A 176 -9.02 -5.96 -26.25
C PHE A 176 -8.13 -4.73 -26.16
N ARG A 177 -7.05 -4.84 -25.38
CA ARG A 177 -5.96 -3.88 -25.38
C ARG A 177 -5.11 -4.04 -26.66
N PRO A 178 -4.68 -2.94 -27.30
CA PRO A 178 -3.76 -3.01 -28.44
C PRO A 178 -2.46 -3.75 -28.06
N PRO A 179 -1.87 -4.56 -28.97
CA PRO A 179 -0.69 -5.36 -28.65
C PRO A 179 0.51 -4.57 -28.11
N ILE A 180 0.73 -3.35 -28.60
CA ILE A 180 1.83 -2.47 -28.18
C ILE A 180 1.65 -2.02 -26.73
N GLU A 181 0.40 -1.80 -26.31
CA GLU A 181 0.09 -1.48 -24.92
C GLU A 181 0.10 -2.74 -24.07
N ALA A 182 -0.35 -3.88 -24.59
CA ALA A 182 -0.36 -5.13 -23.83
C ALA A 182 1.01 -5.50 -23.24
N GLU A 183 2.11 -5.27 -23.97
CA GLU A 183 3.47 -5.49 -23.47
C GLU A 183 3.85 -4.60 -22.28
N ARG A 184 3.28 -3.39 -22.16
CA ARG A 184 3.55 -2.46 -21.05
C ARG A 184 2.74 -2.77 -19.79
N TRP A 185 1.72 -3.60 -19.92
CA TRP A 185 0.81 -3.98 -18.85
C TRP A 185 0.95 -5.46 -18.47
N SER A 186 2.02 -6.11 -18.92
CA SER A 186 2.39 -7.45 -18.48
C SER A 186 3.33 -7.37 -17.29
N PRO A 187 3.21 -8.27 -16.31
CA PRO A 187 4.13 -8.32 -15.18
C PRO A 187 5.53 -8.70 -15.66
N LEU A 188 6.53 -7.98 -15.17
CA LEU A 188 7.94 -8.21 -15.41
C LEU A 188 8.60 -8.58 -14.08
N MET A 189 9.31 -9.70 -14.07
CA MET A 189 10.11 -10.14 -12.93
C MET A 189 11.55 -10.37 -13.37
N GLU A 190 12.48 -9.60 -12.80
CA GLU A 190 13.89 -9.66 -13.11
C GLU A 190 14.71 -10.00 -11.86
N LEU A 191 15.77 -10.80 -12.03
CA LEU A 191 16.75 -11.05 -10.98
C LEU A 191 17.88 -10.04 -11.12
N LEU A 192 17.97 -9.13 -10.15
CA LEU A 192 19.03 -8.14 -10.06
C LEU A 192 20.29 -8.74 -9.45
N SER A 193 21.43 -8.43 -10.07
CA SER A 193 22.74 -8.65 -9.45
C SER A 193 22.92 -7.76 -8.21
N PRO A 194 23.81 -8.11 -7.26
CA PRO A 194 24.05 -7.31 -6.06
C PRO A 194 24.39 -5.84 -6.35
N ASP A 195 25.19 -5.57 -7.39
CA ASP A 195 25.57 -4.21 -7.79
C ASP A 195 24.37 -3.42 -8.37
N ALA A 196 23.49 -4.10 -9.09
CA ALA A 196 22.27 -3.50 -9.63
C ALA A 196 21.24 -3.24 -8.51
N LEU A 197 21.16 -4.12 -7.52
CA LEU A 197 20.33 -3.97 -6.33
C LEU A 197 20.76 -2.76 -5.51
N GLU A 198 22.06 -2.61 -5.23
CA GLU A 198 22.57 -1.44 -4.48
C GLU A 198 22.27 -0.14 -5.22
N LYS A 199 22.47 -0.12 -6.55
CA LYS A 199 22.13 1.04 -7.37
C LYS A 199 20.63 1.36 -7.34
N ALA A 200 19.77 0.35 -7.44
CA ALA A 200 18.32 0.53 -7.43
C ALA A 200 17.81 1.00 -6.06
N LEU A 201 18.36 0.47 -4.97
CA LEU A 201 18.07 0.95 -3.61
C LEU A 201 18.47 2.41 -3.42
N LEU A 202 19.65 2.80 -3.92
CA LEU A 202 20.13 4.18 -3.91
C LEU A 202 19.27 5.12 -4.77
N GLU A 203 18.80 4.66 -5.94
CA GLU A 203 17.88 5.45 -6.78
C GLU A 203 16.51 5.62 -6.11
N LYS A 204 15.99 4.57 -5.47
CA LYS A 204 14.73 4.63 -4.70
C LYS A 204 14.84 5.58 -3.50
N GLU A 205 15.95 5.53 -2.74
CA GLU A 205 16.22 6.48 -1.65
C GLU A 205 16.32 7.94 -2.12
N ARG A 206 16.81 8.17 -3.34
CA ARG A 206 16.93 9.52 -3.91
C ARG A 206 15.58 10.08 -4.40
N GLY A 207 14.64 9.22 -4.78
CA GLY A 207 13.28 9.63 -5.17
C GLY A 207 12.34 9.89 -3.98
N LEU A 208 12.66 9.37 -2.79
CA LEU A 208 11.92 9.59 -1.55
C LEU A 208 12.32 10.89 -0.81
N ARG A 209 13.37 11.59 -1.28
CA ARG A 209 13.83 12.89 -0.75
C ARG A 209 13.37 14.05 -1.63
#